data_AF-A0A950K2I5-F1
#
_entry.id   AF-A0A950K2I5-F1
#
_cell.length_a   1.000
_cell.length_b   1.000
_cell.length_c   1.000
_cell.angle_alpha   90.00
_cell.angle_beta   90.00
_cell.angle_gamma   90.00
#
_symmetry.space_group_name_H-M   'P 1'
#
loop_
_entity.id
_entity.type
_entity.pdbx_description
1 polymer ?
#
loop_
_entity_poly.entity_id
_entity_poly.type
_entity_poly.pdbx_seq_one_letter_code
_entity_poly.pdbx_strand_id
1 'polypeptide(L)' 'MDEKRKYRTVWISDLHLGSKACQVEALLRFLSSMRCEHLFLVGDIIDLWSMRRKWFWPQSHNDVI' A
#
# COMPACT_ATOMS: atom_id res chain seq x y z
N MET A 1 -18.58 13.39 -8.49
CA MET A 1 -17.62 12.30 -8.76
C MET A 1 -16.25 12.96 -8.63
N ASP A 2 -15.61 12.84 -7.46
CA ASP A 2 -14.39 13.59 -7.16
C ASP A 2 -13.30 13.27 -8.19
N GLU A 3 -12.72 14.31 -8.77
CA GLU A 3 -11.66 14.16 -9.76
C GLU A 3 -10.39 13.67 -9.08
N LYS A 4 -9.89 12.50 -9.49
CA LYS A 4 -8.65 11.94 -8.95
C LYS A 4 -7.47 12.83 -9.31
N ARG A 5 -6.61 13.13 -8.33
CA ARG A 5 -5.38 13.91 -8.58
C ARG A 5 -4.47 13.14 -9.52
N LYS A 6 -3.97 13.80 -10.57
CA LYS A 6 -3.07 13.19 -11.56
C LYS A 6 -1.63 13.59 -11.25
N TYR A 7 -0.76 12.59 -11.17
CA TYR A 7 0.68 12.76 -11.00
C TYR A 7 1.42 12.07 -12.14
N ARG A 8 2.54 12.63 -12.59
CA ARG A 8 3.41 11.88 -13.52
C ARG A 8 4.07 10.71 -12.81
N THR A 9 4.56 10.92 -11.60
CA THR A 9 5.33 9.92 -10.86
C THR A 9 5.09 10.05 -9.37
N VAL A 10 4.94 8.91 -8.69
CA VAL A 10 4.83 8.80 -7.23
C VAL A 10 5.86 7.81 -6.71
N TRP A 11 6.49 8.17 -5.59
CA TRP A 11 7.46 7.33 -4.89
C TRP A 11 6.93 7.09 -3.47
N ILE A 12 6.93 5.83 -3.05
CA ILE A 12 6.55 5.42 -1.69
C ILE A 12 7.67 4.53 -1.16
N SER A 13 8.20 4.85 0.01
CA SER A 13 9.23 4.04 0.65
C SER A 13 8.82 3.50 2.01
N ASP A 14 9.51 2.43 2.44
CA ASP A 14 9.49 1.87 3.80
C ASP A 14 8.08 1.67 4.38
N LEU A 15 7.22 1.05 3.57
CA LEU A 15 5.81 0.88 3.88
C LEU A 15 5.57 -0.17 4.97
N HIS A 16 6.44 -1.18 5.05
CA HIS A 16 6.35 -2.32 5.98
C HIS A 16 4.95 -2.96 6.04
N LEU A 17 4.34 -3.25 4.89
CA LEU A 17 3.06 -3.97 4.79
C LEU A 17 3.14 -5.31 5.53
N GLY A 18 2.17 -5.58 6.40
CA GLY A 18 2.14 -6.77 7.26
C GLY A 18 2.72 -6.55 8.66
N SER A 19 3.29 -5.38 8.95
CA SER A 19 3.61 -4.95 10.31
C SER A 19 2.39 -4.34 11.01
N LYS A 20 2.32 -4.42 12.35
CA LYS A 20 1.24 -3.80 13.15
C LYS A 20 1.22 -2.27 13.10
N ALA A 21 2.35 -1.67 12.73
CA ALA A 21 2.50 -0.21 12.66
C ALA A 21 2.10 0.35 11.27
N CYS A 22 1.87 -0.52 10.28
CA CYS A 22 1.52 -0.08 8.93
C CYS A 22 0.11 0.53 8.91
N GLN A 23 0.01 1.79 8.49
CA GLN A 23 -1.27 2.50 8.35
C GLN A 23 -1.92 2.19 6.99
N VAL A 24 -2.42 0.97 6.84
CA VAL A 24 -2.97 0.46 5.58
C VAL A 24 -4.17 1.28 5.11
N GLU A 25 -5.10 1.69 5.98
CA GLU A 25 -6.24 2.51 5.55
C GLU A 25 -5.81 3.89 5.00
N ALA A 26 -4.77 4.49 5.56
CA ALA A 26 -4.26 5.78 5.09
C ALA A 26 -3.64 5.65 3.70
N LEU A 27 -2.85 4.59 3.47
CA LEU A 27 -2.27 4.29 2.17
C LEU A 27 -3.37 4.03 1.13
N LEU A 28 -4.37 3.20 1.45
CA LEU A 28 -5.46 2.88 0.53
C LEU A 28 -6.27 4.12 0.16
N ARG A 29 -6.56 4.99 1.13
CA ARG A 29 -7.21 6.28 0.87
C ARG A 29 -6.37 7.16 -0.05
N PHE A 30 -5.06 7.24 0.18
CA PHE A 30 -4.15 8.00 -0.67
C PHE A 30 -4.19 7.47 -2.10
N LEU A 31 -3.90 6.18 -2.31
CA LEU A 31 -3.88 5.54 -3.63
C LEU A 31 -5.23 5.67 -4.36
N SER A 32 -6.35 5.54 -3.64
CA SER A 32 -7.69 5.68 -4.21
C SER A 32 -7.99 7.11 -4.71
N SER A 33 -7.41 8.12 -4.06
CA SER A 33 -7.60 9.54 -4.38
C SER A 33 -6.78 10.07 -5.56
N MET A 34 -5.85 9.26 -6.09
CA MET A 34 -4.93 9.68 -7.14
C MET A 34 -4.82 8.71 -8.31
N ARG A 35 -4.19 9.18 -9.38
CA ARG A 35 -3.67 8.39 -10.50
C ARG A 35 -2.25 8.83 -10.80
N CYS A 36 -1.39 7.89 -11.18
CA CYS A 36 -0.05 8.19 -11.66
C CYS A 36 0.35 7.36 -12.86
N GLU A 37 1.26 7.87 -13.70
CA GLU A 37 1.85 7.10 -14.80
C GLU A 37 2.89 6.10 -14.27
N HIS A 38 3.67 6.52 -13.27
CA HIS A 38 4.67 5.68 -12.63
C HIS A 38 4.52 5.68 -11.11
N LEU A 39 4.45 4.50 -10.51
CA LEU A 39 4.53 4.29 -9.07
C LEU A 39 5.79 3.49 -8.75
N PHE A 40 6.72 4.10 -8.02
CA PHE A 40 7.93 3.45 -7.53
C PHE A 40 7.77 3.11 -6.05
N LEU A 41 7.93 1.84 -5.72
CA LEU A 41 7.97 1.34 -4.35
C LEU A 41 9.42 1.02 -4.01
N VAL A 42 9.99 1.72 -3.04
CA VAL A 42 11.43 1.66 -2.73
C VAL A 42 11.68 1.29 -1.27
N GLY A 43 12.62 0.40 -0.98
CA GLY A 43 12.93 0.00 0.39
C GLY A 43 12.04 -1.15 0.91
N ASP A 44 11.76 -1.16 2.22
CA ASP A 44 11.07 -2.29 2.88
C ASP A 44 9.56 -2.21 2.73
N ILE A 45 9.06 -2.62 1.56
CA ILE A 45 7.64 -2.50 1.22
C ILE A 45 6.78 -3.55 1.94
N ILE A 46 7.26 -4.79 2.04
CA ILE A 46 6.53 -5.91 2.65
C ILE A 46 7.37 -6.52 3.76
N ASP A 47 6.81 -6.59 4.95
CA ASP A 47 7.39 -7.32 6.08
C ASP A 47 6.94 -8.80 6.05
N LEU A 48 7.61 -9.59 5.20
CA LEU A 48 7.39 -11.04 5.09
C LEU A 48 7.79 -11.81 6.36
N TRP A 49 8.59 -11.19 7.24
CA TRP A 49 9.01 -11.79 8.52
C TRP A 49 7.87 -11.77 9.55
N SER A 50 7.00 -10.75 9.52
CA SER A 50 5.77 -10.69 10.30
C SER A 50 4.73 -11.72 9.84
N MET A 51 4.54 -11.89 8.52
CA MET A 51 3.58 -12.83 7.93
C MET A 51 3.86 -14.30 8.27
N ARG A 52 5.13 -14.66 8.46
CA ARG A 52 5.55 -16.05 8.71
C ARG A 52 5.23 -16.56 10.13
N ARG A 53 4.77 -15.69 11.05
CA ARG A 53 4.46 -16.07 12.44
C ARG A 53 2.98 -16.34 12.75
N LYS A 54 2.05 -15.85 11.93
CA LYS A 54 0.61 -16.18 12.02
C LYS A 54 -0.02 -16.01 10.64
N TRP A 55 -0.56 -17.11 10.08
CA TRP A 55 -1.34 -17.07 8.84
C TRP A 55 -2.67 -16.36 9.11
N PHE A 56 -2.71 -15.05 8.87
CA PHE A 56 -3.92 -14.25 8.88
C PHE A 56 -3.94 -13.45 7.57
N TRP A 57 -4.67 -13.97 6.58
CA TRP A 57 -4.90 -13.33 5.29
C TRP A 57 -6.41 -13.06 5.13
N PRO A 58 -6.91 -11.93 5.67
CA PRO A 58 -8.31 -11.54 5.52
C PRO A 58 -8.61 -11.21 4.06
N GLN A 59 -9.85 -11.45 3.68
CA GLN A 59 -10.36 -11.27 2.32
C GLN A 59 -10.15 -9.85 1.75
N SER A 60 -10.08 -8.83 2.62
CA SER A 60 -9.77 -7.44 2.24
C SER A 60 -8.39 -7.24 1.59
N HIS A 61 -7.48 -8.21 1.73
CA HIS A 61 -6.14 -8.15 1.13
C HIS A 61 -6.16 -8.56 -0.36
N ASN A 62 -7.19 -9.27 -0.83
CA ASN A 62 -7.37 -9.57 -2.25
C ASN A 62 -7.89 -8.36 -3.04
N ASP A 63 -8.58 -7.42 -2.41
CA ASP A 63 -9.13 -6.24 -3.09
C ASP A 63 -8.04 -5.22 -3.48
N VAL A 64 -6.80 -5.46 -3.07
CA VAL A 64 -5.63 -4.62 -3.32
C VAL A 64 -4.80 -5.13 -4.50
N ILE A 65 -5.00 -6.37 -4.96
CA ILE A 65 -4.26 -7.00 -6.07
C ILE A 65 -5.03 -6.87 -7.38
#